data_AF-A0A560GSC0-F1
#
_entry.id   AF-A0A560GSC0-F1
#
_cell.length_a   1.000
_cell.length_b   1.000
_cell.length_c   1.000
_cell.angle_alpha   90.00
_cell.angle_beta   90.00
_cell.angle_gamma   90.00
#
_symmetry.space_group_name_H-M   'P 1'
#
loop_
_entity.id
_entity.type
_entity.pdbx_description
1 polymer ?
#
loop_
_entity_poly.entity_id
_entity_poly.type
_entity_poly.pdbx_seq_one_letter_code
_entity_poly.pdbx_strand_id
1 'polypeptide(L)'
;MIRFRRIALNPLNDWLSAKPSSGSHGKYELRVWREVNANFAAVRDELIAYAQEALDDARARIRKGFEETLSPFSDAADDPAAHYPAMLNRITLQGYLGETLAGLAVEHFGAFGENDWCVPAFLFRFHDQEFQHLDLINERFLRGAVHDPDAVVERRPGRTGDDALAFRLDQGGKITHVLALEAKCLIRNNSTTIAEAHNKLAEGTCRPSGIRELITLLSDYKTDEAQAWVARLLELFKEGFKTAERRDGLAYTVGNWPKQPATRVSWLSPNAPHASYTAGRRLDAMEFQLEALEQLVDTLYRGF
;
A
#
# COMPACT_ATOMS: atom_id res chain seq x y z
N MET A 1 5.53 -13.01 8.77
CA MET A 1 6.73 -12.70 8.01
C MET A 1 6.84 -11.19 8.01
N ILE A 2 8.03 -10.63 8.25
CA ILE A 2 8.31 -9.19 8.03
C ILE A 2 8.50 -9.01 6.52
N ARG A 3 8.45 -7.78 5.99
CA ARG A 3 8.83 -7.53 4.59
C ARG A 3 10.34 -7.79 4.39
N PHE A 4 10.67 -8.86 3.69
CA PHE A 4 12.05 -9.18 3.28
C PHE A 4 12.22 -9.10 1.77
N ARG A 5 11.14 -9.27 1.00
CA ARG A 5 11.22 -9.24 -0.46
C ARG A 5 11.61 -7.84 -0.91
N ARG A 6 12.69 -7.79 -1.67
CA ARG A 6 13.13 -6.66 -2.46
C ARG A 6 12.99 -7.04 -3.93
N ILE A 7 12.61 -6.06 -4.73
CA ILE A 7 12.51 -6.20 -6.18
C ILE A 7 13.83 -5.73 -6.78
N ALA A 8 14.32 -6.44 -7.78
CA ALA A 8 15.50 -6.04 -8.52
C ALA A 8 15.25 -4.67 -9.18
N LEU A 9 16.14 -3.72 -8.90
CA LEU A 9 15.94 -2.32 -9.29
C LEU A 9 15.99 -2.12 -10.82
N ASN A 10 16.80 -2.91 -11.54
CA ASN A 10 16.91 -2.82 -13.00
C ASN A 10 15.59 -3.14 -13.72
N PRO A 11 14.99 -4.35 -13.56
CA PRO A 11 13.72 -4.64 -14.21
C PRO A 11 12.58 -3.74 -13.71
N LEU A 12 12.65 -3.28 -12.46
CA LEU A 12 11.70 -2.31 -11.94
C LEU A 12 11.80 -0.94 -12.64
N ASN A 13 13.00 -0.42 -12.88
CA ASN A 13 13.23 0.82 -13.63
C ASN A 13 12.85 0.68 -15.11
N ASP A 14 13.06 -0.50 -15.69
CA ASP A 14 12.67 -0.79 -17.07
C ASP A 14 11.14 -0.82 -17.22
N TRP A 15 10.41 -1.32 -16.22
CA TRP A 15 8.95 -1.30 -16.21
C TRP A 15 8.37 0.08 -15.85
N LEU A 16 8.88 0.74 -14.81
CA LEU A 16 8.44 2.06 -14.36
C LEU A 16 9.40 3.14 -14.84
N SER A 17 9.16 3.67 -16.03
CA SER A 17 9.97 4.73 -16.62
C SER A 17 9.65 6.08 -15.98
N ALA A 18 10.61 6.62 -15.22
CA ALA A 18 10.51 7.95 -14.63
C ALA A 18 10.29 9.03 -15.70
N LYS A 19 9.38 9.97 -15.42
CA LYS A 19 9.08 11.10 -16.31
C LYS A 19 9.55 12.40 -15.66
N PRO A 20 10.22 13.28 -16.42
CA PRO A 20 10.64 14.57 -15.90
C PRO A 20 9.44 15.39 -15.43
N SER A 21 9.49 15.81 -14.17
CA SER A 21 8.59 16.78 -13.55
C SER A 21 9.42 18.01 -13.18
N SER A 22 9.15 19.14 -13.84
CA SER A 22 9.83 20.40 -13.53
C SER A 22 8.96 21.20 -12.56
N GLY A 23 9.36 21.23 -11.29
CA GLY A 23 8.73 22.05 -10.27
C GLY A 23 9.70 22.32 -9.13
N SER A 24 9.73 23.55 -8.62
CA SER A 24 10.58 23.92 -7.51
C SER A 24 9.71 24.37 -6.34
N HIS A 25 9.51 23.50 -5.36
CA HIS A 25 8.84 23.84 -4.11
C HIS A 25 9.65 23.32 -2.93
N GLY A 26 10.02 24.19 -1.99
CA GLY A 26 11.00 23.83 -0.95
C GLY A 26 10.59 22.69 0.00
N LYS A 27 9.29 22.35 0.05
CA LYS A 27 8.74 21.27 0.88
C LYS A 27 7.98 20.20 0.10
N TYR A 28 7.95 20.28 -1.22
CA TYR A 28 7.14 19.40 -2.06
C TYR A 28 7.97 18.87 -3.22
N GLU A 29 7.92 17.55 -3.40
CA GLU A 29 8.52 16.87 -4.53
C GLU A 29 7.44 16.05 -5.23
N LEU A 30 7.46 16.05 -6.56
CA LEU A 30 6.60 15.20 -7.38
C LEU A 30 7.47 14.29 -8.23
N ARG A 31 7.27 12.99 -8.06
CA ARG A 31 7.91 11.93 -8.86
C ARG A 31 6.83 11.21 -9.66
N VAL A 32 7.08 11.03 -10.96
CA VAL A 32 6.10 10.47 -11.89
C VAL A 32 6.72 9.29 -12.61
N TRP A 33 6.05 8.16 -12.60
CA TRP A 33 6.43 6.97 -13.37
C TRP A 33 5.32 6.61 -14.34
N ARG A 34 5.72 6.21 -15.54
CA ARG A 34 4.82 5.64 -16.53
C ARG A 34 5.23 4.21 -16.84
N GLU A 35 4.24 3.35 -16.87
CA GLU A 35 4.41 1.97 -17.27
C GLU A 35 4.96 1.85 -18.70
N VAL A 36 5.93 0.96 -18.85
CA VAL A 36 6.34 0.37 -20.13
C VAL A 36 5.83 -1.06 -20.13
N ASN A 37 4.61 -1.27 -20.64
CA ASN A 37 3.87 -2.53 -20.49
C ASN A 37 4.67 -3.76 -20.98
N ALA A 38 5.42 -3.60 -22.08
CA ALA A 38 6.29 -4.65 -22.63
C ALA A 38 7.35 -5.18 -21.65
N ASN A 39 7.71 -4.39 -20.63
CA ASN A 39 8.72 -4.75 -19.63
C ASN A 39 8.11 -5.34 -18.35
N PHE A 40 6.78 -5.38 -18.22
CA PHE A 40 6.12 -5.93 -17.03
C PHE A 40 6.48 -7.41 -16.80
N ALA A 41 6.58 -8.20 -17.87
CA ALA A 41 6.87 -9.63 -17.77
C ALA A 41 8.18 -9.93 -17.03
N ALA A 42 9.17 -9.02 -17.11
CA ALA A 42 10.47 -9.17 -16.47
C ALA A 42 10.45 -8.94 -14.94
N VAL A 43 9.44 -8.23 -14.43
CA VAL A 43 9.30 -7.90 -13.00
C VAL A 43 8.08 -8.59 -12.35
N ARG A 44 7.19 -9.17 -13.16
CA ARG A 44 5.91 -9.74 -12.73
C ARG A 44 6.04 -10.68 -11.54
N ASP A 45 6.88 -11.69 -11.62
CA ASP A 45 6.93 -12.75 -10.61
C ASP A 45 7.52 -12.22 -9.28
N GLU A 46 8.47 -11.28 -9.34
CA GLU A 46 8.98 -10.57 -8.16
C GLU A 46 7.92 -9.67 -7.54
N LEU A 47 7.11 -8.97 -8.36
CA LEU A 47 6.04 -8.12 -7.88
C LEU A 47 4.90 -8.92 -7.25
N ILE A 48 4.55 -10.08 -7.83
CA ILE A 48 3.62 -11.05 -7.22
C ILE A 48 4.15 -11.46 -5.85
N ALA A 49 5.41 -11.92 -5.77
CA ALA A 49 6.00 -12.34 -4.50
C ALA A 49 6.05 -11.21 -3.46
N TYR A 50 6.31 -9.98 -3.90
CA TYR A 50 6.35 -8.78 -3.05
C TYR A 50 4.98 -8.43 -2.45
N ALA A 51 3.90 -8.54 -3.24
CA ALA A 51 2.53 -8.38 -2.77
C ALA A 51 2.09 -9.57 -1.88
N GLN A 52 2.53 -10.78 -2.23
CA GLN A 52 2.16 -12.03 -1.57
C GLN A 52 2.56 -12.05 -0.09
N GLU A 53 3.67 -11.40 0.31
CA GLU A 53 4.07 -11.30 1.72
C GLU A 53 2.97 -10.70 2.61
N ALA A 54 2.30 -9.63 2.14
CA ALA A 54 1.24 -8.97 2.92
C ALA A 54 -0.07 -9.74 2.86
N LEU A 55 -0.36 -10.37 1.73
CA LEU A 55 -1.52 -11.24 1.59
C LEU A 55 -1.39 -12.49 2.48
N ASP A 56 -0.19 -13.06 2.61
CA ASP A 56 0.06 -14.21 3.48
C ASP A 56 -0.11 -13.86 4.96
N ASP A 57 0.33 -12.67 5.38
CA ASP A 57 0.06 -12.14 6.72
C ASP A 57 -1.45 -11.96 6.97
N ALA A 58 -2.19 -11.42 5.99
CA ALA A 58 -3.64 -11.32 6.07
C ALA A 58 -4.32 -12.71 6.15
N ARG A 59 -3.90 -13.70 5.34
CA ARG A 59 -4.43 -15.07 5.43
C ARG A 59 -4.13 -15.71 6.78
N ALA A 60 -2.93 -15.51 7.33
CA ALA A 60 -2.59 -15.98 8.67
C ALA A 60 -3.50 -15.33 9.73
N ARG A 61 -3.84 -14.05 9.58
CA ARG A 61 -4.80 -13.37 10.48
C ARG A 61 -6.20 -13.94 10.40
N ILE A 62 -6.68 -14.24 9.19
CA ILE A 62 -8.03 -14.80 8.95
C ILE A 62 -8.12 -16.21 9.56
N ARG A 63 -7.07 -17.03 9.41
CA ARG A 63 -7.01 -18.39 9.97
C ARG A 63 -6.82 -18.42 11.50
N LYS A 64 -6.35 -17.32 12.10
CA LYS A 64 -6.08 -17.24 13.55
C LYS A 64 -7.33 -17.58 14.35
N GLY A 65 -7.27 -18.67 15.12
CA GLY A 65 -8.39 -19.22 15.89
C GLY A 65 -9.04 -20.48 15.30
N PHE A 66 -8.68 -20.87 14.07
CA PHE A 66 -9.15 -22.07 13.37
C PHE A 66 -8.04 -23.14 13.19
N GLU A 67 -6.91 -22.97 13.89
CA GLU A 67 -5.65 -23.73 13.72
C GLU A 67 -5.61 -25.08 14.45
N GLU A 68 -6.69 -25.51 15.11
CA GLU A 68 -6.69 -26.76 15.88
C GLU A 68 -6.64 -28.00 14.96
N THR A 69 -5.84 -29.01 15.32
CA THR A 69 -5.74 -30.27 14.56
C THR A 69 -7.04 -31.09 14.49
N LEU A 70 -8.02 -30.78 15.34
CA LEU A 70 -9.38 -31.36 15.34
C LEU A 70 -10.41 -30.44 14.68
N SER A 71 -9.95 -29.32 14.13
CA SER A 71 -10.77 -28.40 13.36
C SER A 71 -11.36 -29.14 12.15
N PRO A 72 -12.68 -29.09 11.93
CA PRO A 72 -13.27 -29.60 10.70
C PRO A 72 -12.77 -28.81 9.46
N PHE A 73 -12.11 -27.67 9.67
CA PHE A 73 -11.56 -26.79 8.63
C PHE A 73 -10.21 -27.26 8.05
N SER A 74 -9.89 -28.57 8.13
CA SER A 74 -8.68 -29.14 7.52
C SER A 74 -8.80 -29.32 5.99
N ASP A 75 -10.01 -29.29 5.46
CA ASP A 75 -10.28 -29.35 4.02
C ASP A 75 -10.18 -27.95 3.39
N ALA A 76 -9.63 -27.87 2.18
CA ALA A 76 -9.44 -26.59 1.48
C ALA A 76 -10.76 -25.83 1.22
N ALA A 77 -11.89 -26.53 1.19
CA ALA A 77 -13.22 -25.93 1.05
C ALA A 77 -13.66 -25.16 2.31
N ASP A 78 -13.08 -25.52 3.46
CA ASP A 78 -13.45 -25.04 4.78
C ASP A 78 -12.39 -24.06 5.34
N ASP A 79 -11.32 -23.75 4.60
CA ASP A 79 -10.33 -22.74 4.98
C ASP A 79 -11.01 -21.35 5.06
N PRO A 80 -10.99 -20.66 6.21
CA PRO A 80 -11.61 -19.33 6.33
C PRO A 80 -10.95 -18.29 5.42
N ALA A 81 -9.69 -18.50 5.03
CA ALA A 81 -8.99 -17.67 4.06
C ALA A 81 -9.15 -18.15 2.61
N ALA A 82 -10.02 -19.14 2.35
CA ALA A 82 -10.37 -19.56 1.01
C ALA A 82 -10.81 -18.35 0.19
N HIS A 83 -10.41 -18.32 -1.07
CA HIS A 83 -10.72 -17.25 -2.03
C HIS A 83 -10.12 -15.87 -1.72
N TYR A 84 -9.36 -15.67 -0.64
CA TYR A 84 -8.67 -14.42 -0.37
C TYR A 84 -7.34 -14.28 -1.16
N PRO A 85 -7.06 -13.11 -1.78
CA PRO A 85 -7.95 -11.95 -1.96
C PRO A 85 -8.73 -12.02 -3.29
N ALA A 86 -8.61 -13.10 -4.05
CA ALA A 86 -9.05 -13.19 -5.44
C ALA A 86 -10.54 -12.87 -5.68
N MET A 87 -11.42 -13.21 -4.73
CA MET A 87 -12.87 -12.99 -4.84
C MET A 87 -13.36 -11.67 -4.22
N LEU A 88 -12.43 -10.84 -3.74
CA LEU A 88 -12.75 -9.49 -3.26
C LEU A 88 -13.08 -8.55 -4.43
N ASN A 89 -13.78 -7.47 -4.09
CA ASN A 89 -14.12 -6.47 -5.09
C ASN A 89 -12.87 -5.79 -5.66
N ARG A 90 -12.88 -5.52 -6.98
CA ARG A 90 -11.76 -4.87 -7.67
C ARG A 90 -11.33 -3.55 -7.05
N ILE A 91 -12.26 -2.77 -6.48
CA ILE A 91 -11.91 -1.51 -5.80
C ILE A 91 -11.06 -1.77 -4.55
N THR A 92 -11.33 -2.84 -3.80
CA THR A 92 -10.47 -3.28 -2.69
C THR A 92 -9.08 -3.64 -3.18
N LEU A 93 -9.00 -4.42 -4.27
CA LEU A 93 -7.72 -4.86 -4.84
C LEU A 93 -6.92 -3.69 -5.43
N GLN A 94 -7.59 -2.69 -5.99
CA GLN A 94 -6.96 -1.41 -6.37
C GLN A 94 -6.39 -0.69 -5.14
N GLY A 95 -7.10 -0.69 -4.01
CA GLY A 95 -6.59 -0.18 -2.74
C GLY A 95 -5.27 -0.85 -2.33
N TYR A 96 -5.23 -2.18 -2.34
CA TYR A 96 -4.00 -2.94 -2.05
C TYR A 96 -2.88 -2.65 -3.05
N LEU A 97 -3.20 -2.48 -4.34
CA LEU A 97 -2.20 -2.07 -5.33
C LEU A 97 -1.62 -0.69 -5.03
N GLY A 98 -2.47 0.28 -4.69
CA GLY A 98 -2.02 1.62 -4.31
C GLY A 98 -1.07 1.59 -3.11
N GLU A 99 -1.44 0.87 -2.05
CA GLU A 99 -0.59 0.67 -0.87
C GLU A 99 0.75 0.00 -1.23
N THR A 100 0.69 -1.06 -2.04
CA THR A 100 1.86 -1.81 -2.49
C THR A 100 2.84 -0.93 -3.25
N LEU A 101 2.35 -0.16 -4.23
CA LEU A 101 3.18 0.74 -5.03
C LEU A 101 3.74 1.90 -4.20
N ALA A 102 2.97 2.42 -3.24
CA ALA A 102 3.43 3.47 -2.33
C ALA A 102 4.63 2.99 -1.50
N GLY A 103 4.53 1.82 -0.87
CA GLY A 103 5.64 1.24 -0.12
C GLY A 103 6.82 0.88 -1.02
N LEU A 104 6.55 0.24 -2.17
CA LEU A 104 7.56 -0.17 -3.14
C LEU A 104 8.41 1.01 -3.60
N ALA A 105 7.79 2.13 -4.00
CA ALA A 105 8.53 3.29 -4.49
C ALA A 105 9.39 3.93 -3.40
N VAL A 106 8.90 3.99 -2.16
CA VAL A 106 9.71 4.51 -1.04
C VAL A 106 10.89 3.60 -0.75
N GLU A 107 10.71 2.28 -0.74
CA GLU A 107 11.79 1.33 -0.45
C GLU A 107 12.85 1.24 -1.56
N HIS A 108 12.46 1.40 -2.83
CA HIS A 108 13.36 1.14 -3.97
C HIS A 108 13.84 2.41 -4.67
N PHE A 109 13.02 3.46 -4.70
CA PHE A 109 13.36 4.75 -5.30
C PHE A 109 13.63 5.85 -4.27
N GLY A 110 13.53 5.52 -2.98
CA GLY A 110 13.70 6.47 -1.88
C GLY A 110 12.56 7.48 -1.77
N ALA A 111 12.75 8.44 -0.88
CA ALA A 111 11.89 9.63 -0.73
C ALA A 111 12.71 10.79 -0.16
N PHE A 112 12.46 12.01 -0.63
CA PHE A 112 13.16 13.22 -0.19
C PHE A 112 14.69 13.18 -0.35
N GLY A 113 15.18 12.49 -1.38
CA GLY A 113 16.61 12.30 -1.66
C GLY A 113 17.31 11.23 -0.81
N GLU A 114 16.55 10.46 -0.04
CA GLU A 114 17.07 9.45 0.89
C GLU A 114 16.59 8.07 0.45
N ASN A 115 17.48 7.07 0.46
CA ASN A 115 17.22 5.73 -0.09
C ASN A 115 17.23 4.62 0.98
N ASP A 116 17.29 4.98 2.26
CA ASP A 116 17.38 4.08 3.42
C ASP A 116 16.03 3.90 4.13
N TRP A 117 14.92 4.21 3.44
CA TRP A 117 13.58 4.02 3.98
C TRP A 117 13.22 2.53 4.07
N CYS A 118 12.55 2.17 5.14
CA CYS A 118 12.09 0.81 5.41
C CYS A 118 10.58 0.79 5.64
N VAL A 119 9.86 -0.12 4.97
CA VAL A 119 8.45 -0.42 5.24
C VAL A 119 8.41 -1.77 5.96
N PRO A 120 8.11 -1.82 7.27
CA PRO A 120 8.22 -3.08 8.03
C PRO A 120 7.11 -4.08 7.69
N ALA A 121 5.90 -3.60 7.35
CA ALA A 121 4.75 -4.40 6.97
C ALA A 121 3.71 -3.55 6.24
N PHE A 122 2.89 -4.20 5.39
CA PHE A 122 1.61 -3.61 4.94
C PHE A 122 0.50 -4.01 5.90
N LEU A 123 -0.53 -3.17 6.01
CA LEU A 123 -1.59 -3.31 7.01
C LEU A 123 -2.85 -4.00 6.47
N PHE A 124 -2.73 -4.82 5.42
CA PHE A 124 -3.86 -5.51 4.76
C PHE A 124 -4.68 -6.35 5.74
N ARG A 125 -4.04 -6.91 6.77
CA ARG A 125 -4.70 -7.73 7.80
C ARG A 125 -5.70 -6.98 8.69
N PHE A 126 -5.76 -5.65 8.60
CA PHE A 126 -6.65 -4.81 9.41
C PHE A 126 -7.87 -4.33 8.61
N HIS A 127 -8.21 -5.02 7.51
CA HIS A 127 -9.41 -4.74 6.73
C HIS A 127 -10.61 -5.59 7.20
N ASP A 128 -10.98 -5.47 8.48
CA ASP A 128 -11.95 -6.36 9.13
C ASP A 128 -13.31 -6.43 8.42
N GLN A 129 -13.79 -5.32 7.85
CA GLN A 129 -15.05 -5.29 7.09
C GLN A 129 -14.99 -6.20 5.85
N GLU A 130 -13.83 -6.24 5.19
CA GLU A 130 -13.63 -7.10 4.02
C GLU A 130 -13.48 -8.57 4.42
N PHE A 131 -12.95 -8.86 5.61
CA PHE A 131 -12.86 -10.24 6.12
C PHE A 131 -14.23 -10.79 6.52
N GLN A 132 -15.06 -10.00 7.18
CA GLN A 132 -16.46 -10.36 7.43
C GLN A 132 -17.23 -10.58 6.12
N HIS A 133 -16.89 -9.80 5.09
CA HIS A 133 -17.49 -9.97 3.78
C HIS A 133 -17.00 -11.25 3.08
N LEU A 134 -15.71 -11.58 3.19
CA LEU A 134 -15.14 -12.82 2.70
C LEU A 134 -15.84 -14.05 3.29
N ASP A 135 -16.19 -14.04 4.57
CA ASP A 135 -16.94 -15.14 5.20
C ASP A 135 -18.29 -15.38 4.49
N LEU A 136 -19.00 -14.31 4.12
CA LEU A 136 -20.25 -14.39 3.36
C LEU A 136 -20.03 -14.91 1.93
N ILE A 137 -18.91 -14.53 1.29
CA ILE A 137 -18.52 -15.04 -0.03
C ILE A 137 -18.26 -16.54 0.05
N ASN A 138 -17.52 -16.99 1.06
CA ASN A 138 -17.22 -18.40 1.28
C ASN A 138 -18.50 -19.22 1.54
N GLU A 139 -19.43 -18.70 2.36
CA GLU A 139 -20.74 -19.34 2.57
C GLU A 139 -21.53 -19.49 1.26
N ARG A 140 -21.53 -18.47 0.39
CA ARG A 140 -22.18 -18.52 -0.93
C ARG A 140 -21.60 -19.62 -1.80
N PHE A 141 -20.27 -19.73 -1.86
CA PHE A 141 -19.61 -20.79 -2.63
C PHE A 141 -19.96 -22.19 -2.12
N LEU A 142 -19.98 -22.40 -0.81
CA LEU A 142 -20.41 -23.67 -0.21
C LEU A 142 -21.85 -24.04 -0.57
N ARG A 143 -22.71 -23.05 -0.82
CA ARG A 143 -24.10 -23.24 -1.25
C ARG A 143 -24.28 -23.30 -2.78
N GLY A 144 -23.20 -23.23 -3.55
CA GLY A 144 -23.24 -23.22 -5.01
C GLY A 144 -23.84 -21.95 -5.62
N ALA A 145 -23.85 -20.83 -4.87
CA ALA A 145 -24.35 -19.56 -5.38
C ALA A 145 -23.31 -18.89 -6.29
N VAL A 146 -23.79 -18.15 -7.29
CA VAL A 146 -22.94 -17.36 -8.18
C VAL A 146 -22.43 -16.13 -7.42
N HIS A 147 -21.14 -15.82 -7.59
CA HIS A 147 -20.50 -14.62 -7.07
C HIS A 147 -19.83 -13.85 -8.22
N ASP A 148 -20.22 -12.59 -8.40
CA ASP A 148 -19.54 -11.66 -9.29
C ASP A 148 -18.74 -10.67 -8.43
N PRO A 149 -17.41 -10.80 -8.32
CA PRO A 149 -16.62 -9.94 -7.45
C PRO A 149 -16.66 -8.47 -7.88
N ASP A 150 -16.92 -8.16 -9.15
CA ASP A 150 -16.88 -6.79 -9.67
C ASP A 150 -18.23 -6.06 -9.51
N ALA A 151 -19.28 -6.75 -9.07
CA ALA A 151 -20.59 -6.16 -8.84
C ALA A 151 -20.54 -5.04 -7.78
N VAL A 152 -21.31 -3.96 -8.01
CA VAL A 152 -21.33 -2.78 -7.14
C VAL A 152 -21.75 -3.13 -5.71
N VAL A 153 -22.63 -4.11 -5.54
CA VAL A 153 -23.12 -4.58 -4.24
C VAL A 153 -22.02 -5.25 -3.40
N GLU A 154 -20.95 -5.71 -4.02
CA GLU A 154 -19.82 -6.37 -3.36
C GLU A 154 -18.77 -5.37 -2.84
N ARG A 155 -18.92 -4.06 -3.13
CA ARG A 155 -18.01 -3.02 -2.66
C ARG A 155 -18.11 -2.79 -1.16
N ARG A 156 -16.99 -2.78 -0.46
CA ARG A 156 -16.92 -2.37 0.94
C ARG A 156 -16.14 -1.07 1.11
N PRO A 157 -16.39 -0.32 2.19
CA PRO A 157 -15.53 0.79 2.57
C PRO A 157 -14.08 0.30 2.70
N GLY A 158 -13.14 1.12 2.23
CA GLY A 158 -11.72 0.82 2.43
C GLY A 158 -11.34 0.88 3.92
N ARG A 159 -10.19 0.29 4.23
CA ARG A 159 -9.59 0.38 5.57
C ARG A 159 -9.38 1.85 5.98
N THR A 160 -9.59 2.12 7.26
CA THR A 160 -9.31 3.44 7.84
C THR A 160 -7.85 3.54 8.32
N GLY A 161 -7.37 4.77 8.48
CA GLY A 161 -6.00 5.06 8.91
C GLY A 161 -5.01 5.24 7.77
N ASP A 162 -3.72 5.08 8.06
CA ASP A 162 -2.62 5.27 7.10
C ASP A 162 -2.57 4.12 6.11
N ASP A 163 -2.38 4.41 4.83
CA ASP A 163 -2.36 3.40 3.77
C ASP A 163 -1.02 2.64 3.80
N ALA A 164 0.10 3.31 4.08
CA ALA A 164 1.36 2.66 4.44
C ALA A 164 2.24 3.55 5.33
N LEU A 165 3.21 2.93 6.02
CA LEU A 165 4.19 3.62 6.87
C LEU A 165 5.61 3.19 6.51
N ALA A 166 6.48 4.18 6.32
CA ALA A 166 7.89 3.99 6.10
C ALA A 166 8.71 4.76 7.15
N PHE A 167 9.87 4.21 7.48
CA PHE A 167 10.73 4.73 8.55
C PHE A 167 12.16 4.84 8.08
N ARG A 168 12.89 5.81 8.63
CA ARG A 168 14.36 5.83 8.58
C ARG A 168 14.91 5.55 9.96
N LEU A 169 16.01 4.82 10.00
CA LEU A 169 16.73 4.48 11.22
C LEU A 169 18.09 5.19 11.24
N ASP A 170 18.56 5.61 12.42
CA ASP A 170 19.96 5.98 12.59
C ASP A 170 20.87 4.75 12.74
N GLN A 171 22.17 4.98 12.93
CA GLN A 171 23.17 3.91 13.14
C GLN A 171 22.91 3.07 14.40
N GLY A 172 22.20 3.61 15.39
CA GLY A 172 21.79 2.89 16.60
C GLY A 172 20.48 2.11 16.41
N GLY A 173 19.85 2.19 15.24
CA GLY A 173 18.57 1.58 14.95
C GLY A 173 17.37 2.35 15.51
N LYS A 174 17.55 3.60 15.94
CA LYS A 174 16.46 4.46 16.42
C LYS A 174 15.73 5.09 15.23
N ILE A 175 14.40 5.17 15.32
CA ILE A 175 13.58 5.84 14.29
C ILE A 175 13.84 7.34 14.32
N THR A 176 14.32 7.88 13.21
CA THR A 176 14.57 9.33 13.04
C THR A 176 13.52 10.01 12.17
N HIS A 177 12.82 9.26 11.33
CA HIS A 177 11.80 9.78 10.43
C HIS A 177 10.63 8.82 10.32
N VAL A 178 9.42 9.39 10.20
CA VAL A 178 8.19 8.65 9.95
C VAL A 178 7.48 9.27 8.75
N LEU A 179 7.39 8.50 7.67
CA LEU A 179 6.66 8.83 6.46
C LEU A 179 5.34 8.05 6.46
N ALA A 180 4.19 8.74 6.47
CA ALA A 180 2.91 8.08 6.24
C ALA A 180 2.40 8.43 4.87
N LEU A 181 1.95 7.38 4.24
CA LEU A 181 1.57 7.33 2.86
C LEU A 181 0.06 7.25 2.82
N GLU A 182 -0.52 8.14 2.02
CA GLU A 182 -1.88 8.00 1.53
C GLU A 182 -1.78 7.47 0.10
N ALA A 183 -2.54 6.44 -0.23
CA ALA A 183 -2.56 5.80 -1.52
C ALA A 183 -3.95 5.88 -2.15
N LYS A 184 -3.99 6.21 -3.44
CA LYS A 184 -5.19 6.16 -4.27
C LYS A 184 -4.85 5.45 -5.56
N CYS A 185 -5.73 4.54 -5.96
CA CYS A 185 -5.58 3.77 -7.19
C CYS A 185 -6.90 3.81 -7.95
N LEU A 186 -6.90 4.41 -9.13
CA LEU A 186 -8.12 4.68 -9.91
C LEU A 186 -7.92 4.37 -11.38
N ILE A 187 -8.90 3.73 -12.03
CA ILE A 187 -8.82 3.53 -13.49
C ILE A 187 -8.86 4.86 -14.25
N ARG A 188 -9.60 5.85 -13.73
CA ARG A 188 -9.71 7.18 -14.33
C ARG A 188 -9.36 8.23 -13.30
N ASN A 189 -8.57 9.22 -13.71
CA ASN A 189 -8.25 10.36 -12.87
C ASN A 189 -9.53 11.01 -12.28
N ASN A 190 -9.45 11.39 -11.01
CA ASN A 190 -10.49 12.11 -10.29
C ASN A 190 -9.85 13.18 -9.39
N SER A 191 -10.10 14.45 -9.72
CA SER A 191 -9.57 15.59 -8.96
C SER A 191 -10.12 15.68 -7.54
N THR A 192 -11.36 15.25 -7.31
CA THR A 192 -11.95 15.21 -5.97
C THR A 192 -11.19 14.23 -5.09
N THR A 193 -10.86 13.05 -5.61
CA THR A 193 -10.06 12.06 -4.87
C THR A 193 -8.65 12.56 -4.57
N ILE A 194 -8.03 13.33 -5.48
CA ILE A 194 -6.75 14.00 -5.23
C ILE A 194 -6.89 14.99 -4.06
N ALA A 195 -7.94 15.81 -4.07
CA ALA A 195 -8.19 16.79 -3.02
C ALA A 195 -8.45 16.12 -1.66
N GLU A 196 -9.27 15.07 -1.63
CA GLU A 196 -9.57 14.27 -0.43
C GLU A 196 -8.32 13.62 0.16
N ALA A 197 -7.45 13.04 -0.67
CA ALA A 197 -6.20 12.43 -0.21
C ALA A 197 -5.26 13.46 0.43
N HIS A 198 -5.14 14.65 -0.17
CA HIS A 198 -4.39 15.76 0.42
C HIS A 198 -5.01 16.26 1.73
N ASN A 199 -6.34 16.31 1.81
CA ASN A 199 -7.05 16.70 3.03
C ASN A 199 -6.82 15.69 4.17
N LYS A 200 -6.95 14.39 3.88
CA LYS A 200 -6.69 13.32 4.87
C LYS A 200 -5.26 13.36 5.38
N LEU A 201 -4.27 13.57 4.51
CA LEU A 201 -2.89 13.80 4.94
C LEU A 201 -2.78 15.03 5.83
N ALA A 202 -3.44 16.15 5.48
CA ALA A 202 -3.37 17.37 6.26
C ALA A 202 -3.99 17.23 7.67
N GLU A 203 -5.11 16.51 7.78
CA GLU A 203 -5.77 16.17 9.05
C GLU A 203 -4.95 15.20 9.91
N GLY A 204 -4.02 14.47 9.29
CA GLY A 204 -3.08 13.57 9.95
C GLY A 204 -2.31 14.26 11.08
N THR A 205 -2.36 13.66 12.27
CA THR A 205 -1.62 14.15 13.44
C THR A 205 -0.13 13.79 13.34
N CYS A 206 0.71 14.31 14.24
CA CYS A 206 2.11 13.88 14.35
C CYS A 206 2.26 12.38 14.66
N ARG A 207 1.19 11.73 15.13
CA ARG A 207 1.11 10.31 15.40
C ARG A 207 0.31 9.64 14.29
N PRO A 208 0.97 8.94 13.35
CA PRO A 208 0.25 8.13 12.39
C PRO A 208 -0.57 7.08 13.11
N SER A 209 -1.81 6.90 12.67
CA SER A 209 -2.74 5.91 13.21
C SER A 209 -2.13 4.50 13.17
N GLY A 210 -1.50 4.13 12.05
CA GLY A 210 -0.99 2.79 11.73
C GLY A 210 0.13 2.25 12.63
N ILE A 211 0.69 3.07 13.55
CA ILE A 211 1.79 2.65 14.44
C ILE A 211 1.33 1.54 15.38
N ARG A 212 0.10 1.64 15.91
CA ARG A 212 -0.44 0.62 16.82
C ARG A 212 -0.69 -0.69 16.06
N GLU A 213 -1.22 -0.60 14.86
CA GLU A 213 -1.46 -1.73 13.96
C GLU A 213 -0.15 -2.42 13.62
N LEU A 214 0.91 -1.68 13.29
CA LEU A 214 2.25 -2.23 13.07
C LEU A 214 2.79 -2.96 14.30
N ILE A 215 2.73 -2.35 15.49
CA ILE A 215 3.16 -3.01 16.73
C ILE A 215 2.39 -4.32 16.92
N THR A 216 1.07 -4.30 16.72
CA THR A 216 0.20 -5.47 16.88
C THR A 216 0.56 -6.57 15.89
N LEU A 217 0.69 -6.23 14.61
CA LEU A 217 1.06 -7.15 13.53
C LEU A 217 2.43 -7.78 13.80
N LEU A 218 3.44 -6.95 14.09
CA LEU A 218 4.81 -7.41 14.27
C LEU A 218 4.99 -8.24 15.54
N SER A 219 4.18 -7.99 16.58
CA SER A 219 4.21 -8.77 17.82
C SER A 219 3.72 -10.21 17.64
N ASP A 220 2.95 -10.50 16.58
CA ASP A 220 2.55 -11.89 16.25
C ASP A 220 3.74 -12.71 15.71
N TYR A 221 4.88 -12.08 15.35
CA TYR A 221 6.05 -12.75 14.80
C TYR A 221 7.19 -12.89 15.81
N LYS A 222 7.73 -14.11 15.93
CA LYS A 222 8.82 -14.44 16.87
C LYS A 222 10.23 -14.19 16.31
N THR A 223 10.37 -13.62 15.12
CA THR A 223 11.68 -13.38 14.51
C THR A 223 12.38 -12.19 15.18
N ASP A 224 13.70 -12.25 15.28
CA ASP A 224 14.51 -11.21 15.92
C ASP A 224 14.26 -9.82 15.33
N GLU A 225 14.12 -9.74 14.00
CA GLU A 225 13.85 -8.47 13.34
C GLU A 225 12.46 -7.91 13.67
N ALA A 226 11.45 -8.76 13.88
CA ALA A 226 10.08 -8.30 14.17
C ALA A 226 10.06 -7.72 15.58
N GLN A 227 10.72 -8.42 16.51
CA GLN A 227 10.90 -7.96 17.88
C GLN A 227 11.74 -6.68 17.94
N ALA A 228 12.76 -6.55 17.10
CA ALA A 228 13.54 -5.31 16.98
C ALA A 228 12.67 -4.14 16.47
N TRP A 229 11.81 -4.35 15.46
CA TRP A 229 10.86 -3.33 15.02
C TRP A 229 9.84 -2.97 16.09
N VAL A 230 9.28 -3.96 16.80
CA VAL A 230 8.36 -3.71 17.92
C VAL A 230 9.03 -2.84 18.99
N ALA A 231 10.26 -3.15 19.37
CA ALA A 231 11.02 -2.36 20.34
C ALA A 231 11.19 -0.90 19.90
N ARG A 232 11.60 -0.68 18.63
CA ARG A 232 11.77 0.66 18.05
C ARG A 232 10.46 1.46 18.02
N LEU A 233 9.36 0.82 17.61
CA LEU A 233 8.04 1.46 17.54
C LEU A 233 7.49 1.79 18.93
N LEU A 234 7.71 0.92 19.92
CA LEU A 234 7.36 1.17 21.31
C LEU A 234 8.18 2.33 21.91
N GLU A 235 9.47 2.41 21.58
CA GLU A 235 10.32 3.54 21.99
C GLU A 235 9.83 4.85 21.38
N LEU A 236 9.60 4.89 20.06
CA LEU A 236 9.04 6.06 19.37
C LEU A 236 7.72 6.52 20.02
N PHE A 237 6.85 5.56 20.35
CA PHE A 237 5.58 5.82 21.03
C PHE A 237 5.78 6.40 22.43
N LYS A 238 6.68 5.82 23.22
CA LYS A 238 7.02 6.28 24.58
C LYS A 238 7.60 7.69 24.57
N GLU A 239 8.40 8.04 23.57
CA GLU A 239 8.95 9.38 23.37
C GLU A 239 7.90 10.39 22.87
N GLY A 240 6.70 9.92 22.53
CA GLY A 240 5.60 10.75 22.04
C GLY A 240 5.90 11.36 20.68
N PHE A 241 6.65 10.68 19.82
CA PHE A 241 6.99 11.10 18.45
C PHE A 241 7.80 12.41 18.36
N LYS A 242 8.36 12.91 19.48
CA LYS A 242 9.07 14.20 19.52
C LYS A 242 10.45 14.17 18.88
N THR A 243 11.04 12.99 18.78
CA THR A 243 12.42 12.74 18.34
C THR A 243 12.52 12.37 16.87
N ALA A 244 11.39 12.03 16.23
CA ALA A 244 11.33 11.65 14.83
C ALA A 244 10.64 12.72 13.99
N GLU A 245 11.18 13.00 12.81
CA GLU A 245 10.56 13.92 11.87
C GLU A 245 9.35 13.27 11.17
N ARG A 246 8.21 13.94 11.25
CA ARG A 246 7.00 13.54 10.53
C ARG A 246 7.03 14.07 9.09
N ARG A 247 6.88 13.17 8.11
CA ARG A 247 6.73 13.48 6.68
C ARG A 247 5.49 12.81 6.11
N ASP A 248 4.96 13.39 5.04
CA ASP A 248 3.78 12.88 4.36
C ASP A 248 4.15 12.43 2.94
N GLY A 249 3.45 11.41 2.43
CA GLY A 249 3.58 10.99 1.05
C GLY A 249 2.22 10.67 0.44
N LEU A 250 2.05 10.98 -0.84
CA LEU A 250 0.85 10.68 -1.59
C LEU A 250 1.21 9.80 -2.79
N ALA A 251 0.73 8.56 -2.81
CA ALA A 251 0.81 7.70 -3.97
C ALA A 251 -0.50 7.76 -4.77
N TYR A 252 -0.46 8.32 -5.98
CA TYR A 252 -1.57 8.41 -6.90
C TYR A 252 -1.33 7.49 -8.10
N THR A 253 -1.92 6.31 -8.07
CA THR A 253 -1.91 5.34 -9.18
C THR A 253 -3.13 5.55 -10.04
N VAL A 254 -2.93 5.64 -11.36
CA VAL A 254 -4.00 5.95 -12.30
C VAL A 254 -3.87 5.21 -13.61
N GLY A 255 -5.01 4.77 -14.15
CA GLY A 255 -5.12 4.00 -15.39
C GLY A 255 -4.76 4.76 -16.68
N ASN A 256 -4.53 6.07 -16.58
CA ASN A 256 -4.25 6.91 -17.73
C ASN A 256 -3.37 8.09 -17.36
N TRP A 257 -2.65 8.63 -18.34
CA TRP A 257 -1.91 9.88 -18.18
C TRP A 257 -2.63 11.04 -18.88
N PRO A 258 -2.35 12.29 -18.49
CA PRO A 258 -2.90 13.45 -19.16
C PRO A 258 -2.45 13.49 -20.63
N LYS A 259 -3.41 13.65 -21.54
CA LYS A 259 -3.15 13.83 -22.98
C LYS A 259 -3.19 15.31 -23.40
N GLN A 260 -3.80 16.17 -22.58
CA GLN A 260 -3.99 17.58 -22.87
C GLN A 260 -3.75 18.48 -21.64
N PRO A 261 -3.04 19.62 -21.81
CA PRO A 261 -2.22 19.95 -22.98
C PRO A 261 -1.09 18.92 -23.16
N ALA A 262 -0.51 18.81 -24.37
CA ALA A 262 0.56 17.83 -24.65
C ALA A 262 1.81 17.98 -23.75
N THR A 263 1.99 19.17 -23.16
CA THR A 263 3.04 19.47 -22.18
C THR A 263 2.74 18.96 -20.77
N ARG A 264 1.51 18.55 -20.49
CA ARG A 264 1.11 18.06 -19.17
C ARG A 264 1.61 16.62 -19.02
N VAL A 265 2.55 16.42 -18.11
CA VAL A 265 3.14 15.10 -17.82
C VAL A 265 2.36 14.35 -16.74
N SER A 266 1.72 15.07 -15.81
CA SER A 266 1.17 14.55 -14.55
C SER A 266 -0.23 15.07 -14.24
N TRP A 267 -1.04 14.28 -13.53
CA TRP A 267 -2.31 14.74 -12.97
C TRP A 267 -2.08 15.60 -11.72
N LEU A 268 -1.13 15.21 -10.88
CA LEU A 268 -0.63 16.00 -9.75
C LEU A 268 0.16 17.21 -10.25
N SER A 269 0.05 18.33 -9.53
CA SER A 269 0.73 19.59 -9.86
C SER A 269 2.21 19.51 -9.49
N PRO A 270 3.16 19.78 -10.41
CA PRO A 270 4.60 19.75 -10.08
C PRO A 270 5.04 20.92 -9.19
N ASN A 271 4.29 22.03 -9.16
CA ASN A 271 4.74 23.28 -8.55
C ASN A 271 4.38 23.41 -7.08
N ALA A 272 3.35 22.70 -6.62
CA ALA A 272 2.82 22.79 -5.26
C ALA A 272 1.84 21.63 -5.02
N PRO A 273 1.66 21.19 -3.77
CA PRO A 273 0.60 20.25 -3.43
C PRO A 273 -0.78 20.87 -3.64
N HIS A 274 -1.82 20.03 -3.66
CA HIS A 274 -3.19 20.52 -3.75
C HIS A 274 -3.51 21.49 -2.59
N ALA A 275 -4.35 22.50 -2.84
CA ALA A 275 -4.70 23.52 -1.84
C ALA A 275 -5.34 22.95 -0.55
N SER A 276 -5.93 21.75 -0.62
CA SER A 276 -6.45 21.01 0.55
C SER A 276 -5.35 20.54 1.50
N TYR A 277 -4.08 20.51 1.08
CA TYR A 277 -2.98 20.13 1.96
C TYR A 277 -2.49 21.32 2.78
N THR A 278 -3.00 21.43 4.01
CA THR A 278 -2.77 22.57 4.90
C THR A 278 -1.74 22.32 6.00
N ALA A 279 -1.26 21.08 6.16
CA ALA A 279 -0.35 20.71 7.25
C ALA A 279 1.06 21.32 7.16
N GLY A 280 1.51 21.73 5.98
CA GLY A 280 2.81 22.40 5.79
C GLY A 280 4.05 21.55 6.09
N ARG A 281 3.88 20.23 6.30
CA ARG A 281 4.95 19.24 6.41
C ARG A 281 5.54 18.92 5.03
N ARG A 282 6.75 18.35 4.99
CA ARG A 282 7.35 17.90 3.72
C ARG A 282 6.47 16.80 3.12
N LEU A 283 6.14 16.95 1.84
CA LEU A 283 5.25 16.05 1.11
C LEU A 283 5.94 15.52 -0.14
N ASP A 284 6.01 14.20 -0.25
CA ASP A 284 6.51 13.49 -1.43
C ASP A 284 5.33 12.90 -2.19
N ALA A 285 5.02 13.49 -3.35
CA ALA A 285 3.98 13.00 -4.23
C ALA A 285 4.58 12.04 -5.27
N MET A 286 3.94 10.89 -5.40
CA MET A 286 4.30 9.80 -6.30
C MET A 286 3.11 9.56 -7.23
N GLU A 287 3.28 9.71 -8.53
CA GLU A 287 2.25 9.38 -9.52
C GLU A 287 2.67 8.18 -10.36
N PHE A 288 1.82 7.15 -10.43
CA PHE A 288 2.02 5.97 -11.27
C PHE A 288 0.97 5.94 -12.37
N GLN A 289 1.40 5.96 -13.63
CA GLN A 289 0.54 5.97 -14.81
C GLN A 289 0.59 4.59 -15.48
N LEU A 290 -0.42 3.75 -15.25
CA LEU A 290 -0.43 2.33 -15.61
C LEU A 290 -1.61 2.05 -16.58
N GLU A 291 -1.35 1.87 -17.87
CA GLU A 291 -2.44 1.71 -18.86
C GLU A 291 -3.25 0.43 -18.67
N ALA A 292 -2.58 -0.65 -18.25
CA ALA A 292 -3.20 -1.96 -18.04
C ALA A 292 -3.59 -2.19 -16.57
N LEU A 293 -4.01 -1.15 -15.85
CA LEU A 293 -4.20 -1.19 -14.39
C LEU A 293 -5.14 -2.31 -13.92
N GLU A 294 -6.23 -2.59 -14.63
CA GLU A 294 -7.14 -3.69 -14.27
C GLU A 294 -6.48 -5.06 -14.40
N GLN A 295 -5.72 -5.27 -15.47
CA GLN A 295 -4.99 -6.52 -15.72
C GLN A 295 -3.88 -6.70 -14.68
N LEU A 296 -3.17 -5.63 -14.32
CA LEU A 296 -2.17 -5.67 -13.25
C LEU A 296 -2.79 -6.07 -11.91
N VAL A 297 -3.96 -5.52 -11.57
CA VAL A 297 -4.70 -5.92 -10.36
C VAL A 297 -5.06 -7.41 -10.40
N ASP A 298 -5.59 -7.90 -11.52
CA ASP A 298 -5.97 -9.30 -11.66
C ASP A 298 -4.75 -10.24 -11.56
N THR A 299 -3.64 -9.90 -12.22
CA THR A 299 -2.39 -10.67 -12.16
C THR A 299 -1.81 -10.74 -10.75
N LEU A 300 -1.81 -9.63 -10.01
CA LEU A 300 -1.18 -9.60 -8.68
C LEU A 300 -2.05 -10.21 -7.57
N TYR A 301 -3.37 -10.08 -7.67
CA TYR A 301 -4.26 -10.41 -6.55
C TYR A 301 -5.26 -11.53 -6.84
N ARG A 302 -5.55 -11.81 -8.11
CA ARG A 302 -6.47 -12.91 -8.47
C ARG A 302 -5.77 -14.16 -8.96
N GLY A 303 -4.52 -14.04 -9.44
CA GLY A 303 -3.74 -15.17 -9.93
C GLY A 303 -4.15 -15.64 -11.32
N PHE A 304 -4.70 -14.73 -12.14
CA PHE A 304 -5.03 -14.97 -13.56
C PHE A 304 -3.99 -14.35 -14.50
#